data_AF-A0A953M5L9-F1
#
_entry.id   AF-A0A953M5L9-F1
#
_cell.length_a   1.000
_cell.length_b   1.000
_cell.length_c   1.000
_cell.angle_alpha   90.00
_cell.angle_beta   90.00
_cell.angle_gamma   90.00
#
_symmetry.space_group_name_H-M   'P 1'
#
loop_
_entity.id
_entity.type
_entity.pdbx_description
1 polymer ?
#
loop_
_entity_poly.entity_id
_entity_poly.type
_entity_poly.pdbx_seq_one_letter_code
_entity_poly.pdbx_strand_id
1 'polypeptide(L)'
;RKISSTSGGFSGALTSDSFGWSVTAMGDLNGDDVVELAVGATGDDDGGTNRGAVWVLFLDDSPCVPDLNGDCVVDLADINAFTTGFLTQDPIADLAYPVGVFDLADINTFVATFVAGCS
;
A
#
# COMPACT_ATOMS: atom_id res chain seq x y z
N ARG A 1 -5.76 1.24 6.84
CA ARG A 1 -6.28 -0.15 6.83
C ARG A 1 -6.42 -0.67 8.27
N LYS A 2 -7.26 -1.70 8.53
CA LYS A 2 -7.36 -2.33 9.87
C LYS A 2 -6.20 -3.31 10.06
N ILE A 3 -5.58 -3.32 11.24
CA ILE A 3 -4.65 -4.36 11.69
C ILE A 3 -5.30 -5.13 12.85
N SER A 4 -5.44 -6.45 12.71
CA SER A 4 -5.92 -7.37 13.75
C SER A 4 -5.38 -8.78 13.53
N SER A 5 -5.68 -9.71 14.44
CA SER A 5 -5.34 -11.14 14.29
C SER A 5 -5.97 -11.82 13.07
N THR A 6 -6.76 -11.08 12.29
CA THR A 6 -7.55 -11.54 11.15
C THR A 6 -7.50 -10.58 9.95
N SER A 7 -6.73 -9.49 10.00
CA SER A 7 -6.74 -8.46 8.94
C SER A 7 -5.48 -7.58 9.01
N GLY A 8 -5.00 -7.07 7.87
CA GLY A 8 -3.90 -6.09 7.83
C GLY A 8 -2.47 -6.64 7.85
N GLY A 9 -2.28 -7.95 7.60
CA GLY A 9 -0.97 -8.52 7.27
C GLY A 9 0.06 -8.61 8.41
N PHE A 10 -0.29 -8.26 9.64
CA PHE A 10 0.62 -8.31 10.78
C PHE A 10 0.77 -9.73 11.33
N SER A 11 2.01 -10.21 11.48
CA SER A 11 2.34 -11.59 11.89
C SER A 11 2.70 -11.74 13.37
N GLY A 12 2.89 -10.64 14.10
CA GLY A 12 3.17 -10.66 15.52
C GLY A 12 1.96 -11.04 16.37
N ALA A 13 2.22 -11.45 17.61
CA ALA A 13 1.16 -11.67 18.59
C ALA A 13 0.52 -10.33 18.97
N LEU A 14 -0.82 -10.28 18.91
CA LEU A 14 -1.61 -9.09 19.24
C LEU A 14 -2.38 -9.25 20.56
N THR A 15 -2.44 -10.48 21.06
CA THR A 15 -3.19 -10.83 22.28
C THR A 15 -2.28 -10.78 23.48
N SER A 16 -2.73 -10.19 24.59
CA SER A 16 -2.03 -10.12 25.88
C SER A 16 -0.79 -9.21 25.93
N ASP A 17 -0.13 -8.95 24.80
CA ASP A 17 1.13 -8.19 24.76
C ASP A 17 0.95 -6.67 24.76
N SER A 18 -0.31 -6.20 24.82
CA SER A 18 -0.68 -4.78 24.76
C SER A 18 -0.11 -4.06 23.53
N PHE A 19 -0.04 -4.75 22.39
CA PHE A 19 0.35 -4.14 21.12
C PHE A 19 -0.55 -2.94 20.80
N GLY A 20 0.05 -1.81 20.44
CA GLY A 20 -0.65 -0.55 20.24
C GLY A 20 -0.80 0.29 21.51
N TRP A 21 -0.16 -0.10 22.63
CA TRP A 21 -0.15 0.68 23.88
C TRP A 21 0.43 2.08 23.67
N SER A 22 1.49 2.17 22.87
CA SER A 22 2.04 3.43 22.38
C SER A 22 2.28 3.33 20.87
N VAL A 23 2.03 4.42 20.15
CA VAL A 23 2.26 4.50 18.70
C VAL A 23 2.95 5.82 18.40
N THR A 24 3.97 5.78 17.55
CA THR A 24 4.64 6.98 17.04
C THR A 24 5.02 6.79 15.57
N ALA A 25 4.97 7.85 14.78
CA ALA A 25 5.42 7.83 13.39
C ALA A 25 6.96 7.90 13.34
N MET A 26 7.60 7.11 12.47
CA MET A 26 9.06 7.02 12.38
C MET A 26 9.69 7.71 11.16
N GLY A 27 8.87 8.15 10.21
CA GLY A 27 9.34 8.59 8.88
C GLY A 27 9.00 7.53 7.84
N ASP A 28 9.59 7.64 6.64
CA ASP A 28 9.70 6.57 5.63
C ASP A 28 11.11 5.96 5.75
N LEU A 29 11.20 4.66 5.97
CA LEU A 29 12.41 3.91 6.32
C LEU A 29 12.77 2.88 5.25
N ASN A 30 11.82 2.46 4.42
CA ASN A 30 12.06 1.52 3.32
C ASN A 30 12.12 2.19 1.94
N GLY A 31 11.77 3.47 1.83
CA GLY A 31 11.82 4.26 0.60
C GLY A 31 10.63 4.04 -0.33
N ASP A 32 9.46 3.68 0.23
CA ASP A 32 8.19 3.51 -0.52
C ASP A 32 7.25 4.74 -0.42
N ASP A 33 7.76 5.86 0.11
CA ASP A 33 7.03 7.11 0.36
C ASP A 33 5.82 6.96 1.31
N VAL A 34 5.72 5.85 2.05
CA VAL A 34 4.70 5.64 3.09
C VAL A 34 5.33 5.75 4.48
N VAL A 35 4.73 6.55 5.36
CA VAL A 35 5.22 6.71 6.74
C VAL A 35 5.02 5.44 7.56
N GLU A 36 6.09 4.89 8.11
CA GLU A 36 6.04 3.76 9.04
C GLU A 36 5.74 4.16 10.47
N LEU A 37 5.31 3.16 11.22
CA LEU A 37 4.97 3.30 12.62
C LEU A 37 5.89 2.48 13.52
N ALA A 38 6.37 3.10 14.60
CA ALA A 38 6.80 2.37 15.78
C ALA A 38 5.58 2.10 16.66
N VAL A 39 5.41 0.83 17.04
CA VAL A 39 4.32 0.40 17.91
C VAL A 39 4.88 -0.33 19.12
N GLY A 40 4.54 0.15 20.31
CA GLY A 40 4.89 -0.49 21.56
C GLY A 40 3.95 -1.66 21.88
N ALA A 41 4.53 -2.75 22.39
CA ALA A 41 3.84 -3.88 22.97
C ALA A 41 4.43 -4.11 24.37
N THR A 42 3.90 -3.43 25.39
CA THR A 42 4.53 -3.40 26.73
C THR A 42 4.46 -4.73 27.48
N GLY A 43 3.57 -5.63 27.07
CA GLY A 43 3.42 -6.97 27.64
C GLY A 43 4.14 -8.06 26.87
N ASP A 44 4.91 -7.71 25.82
CA ASP A 44 5.59 -8.70 24.99
C ASP A 44 6.54 -9.58 25.82
N ASP A 45 6.42 -10.90 25.62
CA ASP A 45 7.11 -11.93 26.38
C ASP A 45 8.40 -12.43 25.68
N ASP A 46 8.77 -11.87 24.52
CA ASP A 46 9.96 -12.28 23.79
C ASP A 46 11.23 -12.06 24.64
N GLY A 47 11.98 -13.15 24.79
CA GLY A 47 13.15 -13.19 25.67
C GLY A 47 12.84 -13.30 27.17
N GLY A 48 11.58 -13.21 27.60
CA GLY A 48 11.11 -13.47 28.97
C GLY A 48 9.88 -12.63 29.37
N THR A 49 9.25 -12.97 30.50
CA THR A 49 7.95 -12.43 30.91
C THR A 49 7.86 -10.90 30.96
N ASN A 50 6.90 -10.32 30.23
CA ASN A 50 6.52 -8.92 30.10
C ASN A 50 7.71 -7.95 29.95
N ARG A 51 8.68 -8.32 29.12
CA ARG A 51 9.85 -7.46 28.87
C ARG A 51 9.55 -6.33 27.90
N GLY A 52 8.48 -6.48 27.13
CA GLY A 52 8.02 -5.51 26.17
C GLY A 52 8.85 -5.47 24.90
N ALA A 53 8.24 -4.98 23.82
CA ALA A 53 8.86 -4.83 22.52
C ALA A 53 8.47 -3.52 21.84
N VAL A 54 9.27 -3.14 20.85
CA VAL A 54 8.96 -2.09 19.87
C VAL A 54 8.95 -2.73 18.49
N TRP A 55 7.83 -2.62 17.80
CA TRP A 55 7.61 -3.10 16.44
C TRP A 55 7.74 -1.94 15.47
N VAL A 56 8.39 -2.15 14.32
CA VAL A 56 8.39 -1.20 13.20
C VAL A 56 7.45 -1.74 12.13
N LEU A 57 6.43 -0.98 11.75
CA LEU A 57 5.42 -1.34 10.77
C LEU A 57 5.65 -0.59 9.46
N PHE A 58 6.13 -1.30 8.44
CA PHE A 58 6.15 -0.83 7.06
C PHE A 58 4.72 -0.79 6.53
N LEU A 59 4.20 0.42 6.30
CA LEU A 59 2.84 0.63 5.82
C LEU A 59 2.85 0.70 4.29
N ASP A 60 1.74 0.30 3.67
CA ASP A 60 1.50 0.50 2.24
C ASP A 60 0.28 1.42 2.08
N ASP A 61 0.39 2.53 1.33
CA ASP A 61 -0.77 3.44 1.15
C ASP A 61 -0.95 4.00 -0.27
N SER A 62 -0.14 3.59 -1.25
CA SER A 62 -0.30 4.09 -2.62
C SER A 62 -0.83 2.99 -3.54
N PRO A 63 -2.06 3.11 -4.11
CA PRO A 63 -2.30 2.50 -5.39
C PRO A 63 -1.35 3.18 -6.37
N CYS A 64 -0.31 2.46 -6.80
CA CYS A 64 0.51 2.86 -7.93
C CYS A 64 -0.43 2.94 -9.14
N VAL A 65 -0.97 4.15 -9.40
CA VAL A 65 -1.99 4.37 -10.44
C VAL A 65 -1.61 3.80 -11.80
N PRO A 66 -0.34 3.87 -12.27
CA PRO A 66 0.05 3.24 -13.51
C PRO A 66 0.32 1.73 -13.39
N ASP A 67 0.50 1.16 -12.19
CA ASP A 67 0.56 -0.29 -12.00
C ASP A 67 -0.85 -0.87 -12.04
N LEU A 68 -1.29 -1.13 -13.27
CA LEU A 68 -2.62 -1.66 -13.54
C LEU A 68 -2.64 -3.19 -13.47
N ASN A 69 -1.47 -3.82 -13.38
CA ASN A 69 -1.35 -5.26 -13.32
C ASN A 69 -1.12 -5.78 -11.86
N GLY A 70 -0.79 -4.88 -10.93
CA GLY A 70 -0.65 -5.10 -9.50
C GLY A 70 0.68 -5.73 -9.07
N ASP A 71 1.75 -5.60 -9.86
CA ASP A 71 3.07 -6.20 -9.59
C ASP A 71 4.07 -5.25 -8.92
N CYS A 72 3.66 -4.03 -8.58
CA CYS A 72 4.45 -2.96 -7.99
C CYS A 72 5.65 -2.53 -8.84
N VAL A 73 5.63 -2.78 -10.15
CA VAL A 73 6.66 -2.36 -11.09
C VAL A 73 6.00 -1.66 -12.28
N VAL A 74 6.37 -0.40 -12.52
CA VAL A 74 5.86 0.35 -13.67
C VAL A 74 6.61 -0.06 -14.94
N ASP A 75 6.04 -0.92 -15.77
CA ASP A 75 6.67 -1.43 -16.98
C ASP A 75 5.73 -1.70 -18.18
N LEU A 76 6.23 -2.39 -19.22
CA LEU A 76 5.44 -2.66 -20.43
C LEU A 76 4.17 -3.50 -20.17
N ALA A 77 4.12 -4.29 -19.10
CA ALA A 77 2.94 -5.04 -18.71
C ALA A 77 1.77 -4.11 -18.35
N ASP A 78 2.04 -2.96 -17.73
CA ASP A 78 1.01 -1.98 -17.41
C ASP A 78 0.45 -1.27 -18.63
N ILE A 79 1.29 -1.02 -19.63
CA ILE A 79 0.84 -0.45 -20.91
C ILE A 79 -0.12 -1.42 -21.60
N ASN A 80 0.20 -2.71 -21.60
CA ASN A 80 -0.67 -3.74 -22.17
C ASN A 80 -1.97 -3.89 -21.36
N ALA A 81 -1.89 -3.77 -20.04
CA ALA A 81 -3.05 -3.76 -19.13
C ALA A 81 -3.96 -2.56 -19.40
N PHE A 82 -3.42 -1.35 -19.47
CA PHE A 82 -4.16 -0.14 -19.83
C PHE A 82 -4.81 -0.26 -21.21
N THR A 83 -4.03 -0.71 -22.22
CA THR A 83 -4.53 -0.85 -23.59
C THR A 83 -5.69 -1.84 -23.66
N THR A 84 -5.56 -2.99 -22.99
CA THR A 84 -6.61 -4.00 -22.94
C THR A 84 -7.85 -3.44 -22.24
N GLY A 85 -7.67 -2.85 -21.05
CA GLY A 85 -8.76 -2.28 -20.26
C GLY A 85 -9.50 -1.17 -20.99
N PHE A 86 -8.77 -0.28 -21.68
CA PHE A 86 -9.36 0.80 -22.46
C PHE A 86 -10.19 0.28 -23.64
N LEU A 87 -9.73 -0.77 -24.33
CA LEU A 87 -10.46 -1.39 -25.45
C LEU A 87 -11.68 -2.19 -25.00
N THR A 88 -11.63 -2.80 -23.81
CA THR A 88 -12.73 -3.59 -23.26
C THR A 88 -13.64 -2.79 -22.32
N GLN A 89 -13.37 -1.51 -22.10
CA GLN A 89 -14.06 -0.66 -21.13
C GLN A 89 -14.04 -1.24 -19.70
N ASP A 90 -12.89 -1.80 -19.32
CA ASP A 90 -12.63 -2.26 -17.96
C ASP A 90 -12.33 -1.06 -17.05
N PRO A 91 -12.99 -0.91 -15.88
CA PRO A 91 -12.74 0.18 -14.93
C PRO A 91 -11.28 0.39 -14.51
N ILE A 92 -10.39 -0.61 -14.67
CA ILE A 92 -8.95 -0.42 -14.43
C ILE A 92 -8.32 0.67 -15.34
N ALA A 93 -8.93 0.96 -16.49
CA ALA A 93 -8.45 1.95 -17.46
C ALA A 93 -9.30 3.23 -17.48
N ASP A 94 -10.25 3.37 -16.56
CA ASP A 94 -11.10 4.56 -16.35
C ASP A 94 -10.49 5.40 -15.22
N LEU A 95 -9.41 6.10 -15.58
CA LEU A 95 -8.51 6.76 -14.62
C LEU A 95 -8.87 8.23 -14.40
N ALA A 96 -9.74 8.81 -15.22
CA ALA A 96 -10.09 10.23 -15.21
C ALA A 96 -11.59 10.47 -14.98
N TYR A 97 -11.93 11.70 -14.59
CA TYR A 97 -13.32 12.14 -14.55
C TYR A 97 -13.76 12.63 -15.94
N PRO A 98 -14.98 12.32 -16.41
CA PRO A 98 -16.05 11.62 -15.70
C PRO A 98 -15.91 10.09 -15.70
N VAL A 99 -16.04 9.48 -14.51
CA VAL A 99 -15.99 8.04 -14.32
C VAL A 99 -17.09 7.34 -15.14
N GLY A 100 -16.72 6.26 -15.81
CA GLY A 100 -17.55 5.48 -16.73
C GLY A 100 -17.46 5.95 -18.18
N VAL A 101 -16.53 6.87 -18.50
CA VAL A 101 -16.31 7.40 -19.85
C VAL A 101 -14.84 7.19 -20.23
N PHE A 102 -14.60 6.24 -21.13
CA PHE A 102 -13.27 5.92 -21.65
C PHE A 102 -12.89 6.88 -22.78
N ASP A 103 -12.06 7.87 -22.49
CA ASP A 103 -11.65 8.89 -23.44
C ASP A 103 -10.16 9.31 -23.34
N LEU A 104 -9.81 10.40 -24.02
CA LEU A 104 -8.42 10.87 -24.06
C LEU A 104 -7.92 11.36 -22.69
N ALA A 105 -8.81 11.70 -21.76
CA ALA A 105 -8.44 12.05 -20.40
C ALA A 105 -7.86 10.85 -19.65
N ASP A 106 -8.39 9.64 -19.84
CA ASP A 106 -7.82 8.42 -19.23
C ASP A 106 -6.45 8.09 -19.79
N ILE A 107 -6.30 8.20 -21.12
CA ILE A 107 -5.02 7.99 -21.80
C ILE A 107 -3.98 8.99 -21.31
N ASN A 108 -4.34 10.27 -21.27
CA ASN A 108 -3.45 11.31 -20.77
C ASN A 108 -3.09 11.06 -19.30
N THR A 109 -4.04 10.57 -18.49
CA THR A 109 -3.81 10.24 -17.08
C THR A 109 -2.85 9.06 -16.95
N PHE A 110 -3.07 7.96 -17.67
CA PHE A 110 -2.19 6.80 -17.69
C PHE A 110 -0.78 7.16 -18.16
N VAL A 111 -0.63 7.88 -19.28
CA VAL A 111 0.69 8.26 -19.79
C VAL A 111 1.41 9.18 -18.81
N ALA A 112 0.69 10.13 -18.20
CA ALA A 112 1.27 11.04 -17.23
C ALA A 112 1.77 10.30 -15.99
N THR A 113 1.01 9.34 -15.46
CA THR A 113 1.42 8.57 -14.27
C THR A 113 2.47 7.51 -14.61
N PHE A 114 2.40 6.87 -15.77
CA PHE A 114 3.37 5.86 -16.21
C PHE A 114 4.77 6.44 -16.39
N VAL A 115 4.90 7.61 -17.01
CA VAL A 115 6.19 8.31 -17.16
C VAL A 115 6.69 8.84 -15.82
N ALA A 116 5.78 9.22 -14.92
CA ALA A 116 6.13 9.62 -13.57
C ALA A 116 6.65 8.45 -12.72
N GLY A 117 6.24 7.22 -13.02
CA GLY A 117 6.57 6.03 -12.23
C GLY A 117 5.78 5.98 -10.92
N CYS A 118 6.16 5.04 -10.05
CA CYS A 118 5.66 4.95 -8.68
C CYS A 118 6.81 5.17 -7.71
N SER A 119 6.50 5.94 -6.67
CA SER A 119 7.30 6.06 -5.45
C SER A 119 7.03 4.86 -4.56
#